data_AF-A0A3A9SAC7-F1
#
_entry.id   AF-A0A3A9SAC7-F1
#
_cell.length_a   1.000
_cell.length_b   1.000
_cell.length_c   1.000
_cell.angle_alpha   90.00
_cell.angle_beta   90.00
_cell.angle_gamma   90.00
#
_symmetry.space_group_name_H-M   'P 1'
#
loop_
_entity.id
_entity.type
_entity.pdbx_description
1 polymer ?
#
loop_
_entity_poly.entity_id
_entity_poly.type
_entity_poly.pdbx_seq_one_letter_code
_entity_poly.pdbx_strand_id
1 'polypeptide(L)'
;MEREIHELEEKIEKYNDIIKILEEKRGELQKERGIIINDAYAPEKAYDMTRSSKWRGKREEDAKDHQDKIKEKTKKGITATGQLLDDIETAIQNLLDKIEACKRRISYLRHKIEELERQQQGNNEAQ
;
A
#
# COMPACT_ATOMS: atom_id res chain seq x y z
N MET A 1 26.99 -20.95 4.67
CA MET A 1 25.55 -21.08 4.93
C MET A 1 25.11 -20.08 5.98
N GLU A 2 25.84 -19.92 7.08
CA GLU A 2 25.55 -18.90 8.10
C GLU A 2 25.55 -17.46 7.56
N ARG A 3 26.54 -17.08 6.73
CA ARG A 3 26.54 -15.76 6.07
C ARG A 3 25.27 -15.52 5.23
N GLU A 4 24.83 -16.54 4.47
CA GLU A 4 23.62 -16.44 3.64
C GLU A 4 22.36 -16.32 4.52
N ILE A 5 22.30 -17.01 5.66
CA ILE A 5 21.21 -16.85 6.63
C ILE A 5 21.17 -15.40 7.13
N HIS A 6 22.31 -14.84 7.53
CA HIS A 6 22.40 -13.47 8.01
C HIS A 6 21.96 -12.44 6.94
N GLU A 7 22.41 -12.60 5.70
CA GLU A 7 21.99 -11.75 4.58
C GLU A 7 20.47 -11.83 4.31
N LEU A 8 19.86 -13.01 4.50
CA LEU A 8 18.42 -13.19 4.37
C LEU A 8 17.65 -12.56 5.53
N GLU A 9 18.17 -12.65 6.75
CA GLU A 9 17.60 -11.99 7.93
C GLU A 9 17.61 -10.46 7.78
N GLU A 10 18.72 -9.87 7.32
CA GLU A 10 18.79 -8.43 7.00
C GLU A 10 17.78 -8.03 5.90
N LYS A 11 17.57 -8.87 4.88
CA LYS A 11 16.57 -8.60 3.84
C LYS A 11 15.16 -8.60 4.41
N ILE A 12 14.85 -9.54 5.31
CA ILE A 12 13.54 -9.60 5.97
C ILE A 12 13.30 -8.33 6.77
N GLU A 13 14.30 -7.87 7.53
CA GLU A 13 14.21 -6.61 8.30
C GLU A 13 13.91 -5.42 7.37
N LYS A 14 14.69 -5.26 6.28
CA LYS A 14 14.47 -4.21 5.28
C LYS A 14 13.07 -4.26 4.65
N TYR A 15 12.55 -5.46 4.37
CA TYR A 15 11.20 -5.60 3.81
C TYR A 15 10.13 -5.23 4.84
N ASN A 16 10.30 -5.60 6.11
CA ASN A 16 9.38 -5.20 7.18
C ASN A 16 9.36 -3.68 7.38
N ASP A 17 10.52 -3.02 7.34
CA ASP A 17 10.60 -1.55 7.43
C ASP A 17 9.84 -0.87 6.29
N ILE A 18 9.99 -1.36 5.06
CA ILE A 18 9.26 -0.85 3.90
C ILE A 18 7.75 -1.08 4.06
N ILE A 19 7.33 -2.27 4.51
CA ILE A 19 5.91 -2.56 4.77
C ILE A 19 5.34 -1.56 5.77
N LYS A 20 6.04 -1.31 6.88
CA LYS A 20 5.60 -0.35 7.90
C LYS A 20 5.38 1.06 7.32
N ILE A 21 6.33 1.54 6.52
CA ILE A 21 6.21 2.86 5.84
C ILE A 21 5.00 2.87 4.90
N LEU A 22 4.81 1.81 4.12
CA LEU A 22 3.68 1.70 3.19
C LEU A 22 2.33 1.68 3.91
N GLU A 23 2.23 0.96 5.03
CA GLU A 23 1.01 0.90 5.85
C GLU A 23 0.67 2.26 6.48
N GLU A 24 1.67 2.97 7.01
CA GLU A 24 1.51 4.33 7.54
C GLU A 24 0.99 5.28 6.45
N LYS A 25 1.63 5.28 5.28
CA LYS A 25 1.22 6.12 4.14
C LYS A 25 -0.15 5.75 3.57
N ARG A 26 -0.50 4.46 3.53
CA ARG A 26 -1.84 4.02 3.16
C ARG A 26 -2.89 4.59 4.10
N GLY A 27 -2.64 4.55 5.41
CA GLY A 27 -3.53 5.10 6.43
C GLY A 27 -3.75 6.61 6.29
N GLU A 28 -2.68 7.37 6.07
CA GLU A 28 -2.74 8.81 5.80
C GLU A 28 -3.61 9.12 4.56
N LEU A 29 -3.31 8.47 3.43
CA LEU A 29 -4.04 8.66 2.17
C LEU A 29 -5.52 8.28 2.28
N GLN A 30 -5.82 7.20 2.99
CA GLN A 30 -7.21 6.75 3.18
C GLN A 30 -8.02 7.77 3.99
N LYS A 31 -7.40 8.38 5.02
CA LYS A 31 -8.02 9.44 5.82
C LYS A 31 -8.27 10.70 4.98
N GLU A 32 -7.26 11.17 4.25
CA GLU A 32 -7.39 12.34 3.37
C GLU A 32 -8.43 12.14 2.28
N ARG A 33 -8.44 10.96 1.64
CA ARG A 33 -9.47 10.59 0.66
C ARG A 33 -10.87 10.63 1.27
N GLY A 34 -11.04 10.16 2.50
CA GLY A 34 -12.31 10.24 3.24
C GLY A 34 -12.77 11.67 3.45
N ILE A 35 -11.87 12.57 3.89
CA ILE A 35 -12.14 14.01 4.06
C ILE A 35 -12.58 14.63 2.73
N ILE A 36 -11.85 14.39 1.65
CA ILE A 36 -12.18 14.95 0.32
C ILE A 36 -13.56 14.46 -0.15
N ILE A 37 -13.89 13.18 0.07
CA ILE A 37 -15.19 12.63 -0.32
C ILE A 37 -16.32 13.29 0.50
N ASN A 38 -16.17 13.35 1.82
CA ASN A 38 -17.25 13.75 2.73
C ASN A 38 -17.43 15.27 2.82
N ASP A 39 -16.35 16.03 2.78
CA ASP A 39 -16.37 17.47 3.08
C ASP A 39 -16.40 18.32 1.81
N ALA A 40 -15.91 17.80 0.69
CA ALA A 40 -15.87 18.53 -0.57
C ALA A 40 -16.76 17.90 -1.65
N TYR A 41 -16.50 16.64 -2.03
CA TYR A 41 -17.15 16.05 -3.21
C TYR A 41 -18.65 15.82 -3.02
N ALA A 42 -19.07 15.18 -1.91
CA ALA A 42 -20.48 14.89 -1.68
C ALA A 42 -21.35 16.15 -1.48
N PRO A 43 -20.92 17.16 -0.69
CA PRO A 43 -21.66 18.42 -0.54
C PRO A 43 -21.76 19.19 -1.86
N GLU A 44 -20.65 19.33 -2.60
CA GLU A 44 -20.64 20.00 -3.90
C GLU A 44 -21.54 19.27 -4.90
N LYS A 45 -21.51 17.93 -4.88
CA LYS A 45 -22.39 17.08 -5.71
C LYS A 45 -23.86 17.35 -5.44
N ALA A 46 -24.24 17.46 -4.17
CA ALA A 46 -25.62 17.66 -3.72
C ALA A 46 -26.14 19.09 -3.89
N TYR A 47 -25.25 20.08 -4.01
CA TYR A 47 -25.64 21.49 -4.14
C TYR A 47 -26.28 21.78 -5.50
N ASP A 48 -27.56 22.18 -5.48
CA ASP A 48 -28.34 22.57 -6.64
C ASP A 48 -28.25 24.09 -6.88
N MET A 49 -27.48 24.47 -7.90
CA MET A 49 -27.27 25.87 -8.27
C MET A 49 -28.43 26.47 -9.07
N THR A 50 -29.41 25.66 -9.48
CA THR A 50 -30.50 26.07 -10.39
C THR A 50 -31.73 26.62 -9.66
N ARG A 51 -31.73 26.59 -8.33
CA ARG A 51 -32.89 27.00 -7.50
C ARG A 51 -32.89 28.47 -7.08
N SER A 52 -31.91 29.27 -7.48
CA SER A 52 -31.86 30.68 -7.07
C SER A 52 -32.72 31.55 -8.01
N SER A 53 -33.84 32.05 -7.48
CA SER A 53 -34.86 32.79 -8.24
C SER A 53 -34.43 34.18 -8.75
N LYS A 54 -33.17 34.58 -8.54
CA LYS A 54 -32.64 35.90 -8.92
C LYS A 54 -31.46 35.88 -9.91
N TRP A 55 -30.90 34.72 -10.26
CA TRP A 55 -29.70 34.62 -11.11
C TRP A 55 -29.98 34.15 -12.55
N ARG A 56 -31.14 34.46 -13.14
CA ARG A 56 -31.43 33.95 -14.48
C ARG A 56 -30.50 34.53 -15.55
N GLY A 57 -29.73 33.67 -16.23
CA GLY A 57 -28.89 34.01 -17.38
C GLY A 57 -27.51 33.30 -17.37
N LYS A 58 -26.58 33.81 -18.18
CA LYS A 58 -25.23 33.23 -18.41
C LYS A 58 -24.42 32.94 -17.14
N ARG A 59 -24.62 33.70 -16.06
CA ARG A 59 -23.89 33.50 -14.80
C ARG A 59 -24.27 32.21 -14.06
N GLU A 60 -25.54 31.78 -14.15
CA GLU A 60 -26.00 30.52 -13.56
C GLU A 60 -25.46 29.32 -14.36
N GLU A 61 -25.47 29.43 -15.70
CA GLU A 61 -24.82 28.47 -16.60
C GLU A 61 -23.32 28.37 -16.34
N ASP A 62 -22.61 29.51 -16.30
CA ASP A 62 -21.16 29.55 -16.02
C ASP A 62 -20.86 28.93 -14.65
N ALA A 63 -21.65 29.26 -13.61
CA ALA A 63 -21.48 28.67 -12.29
C ALA A 63 -21.68 27.15 -12.33
N LYS A 64 -22.74 26.67 -12.99
CA LYS A 64 -23.03 25.23 -13.11
C LYS A 64 -21.91 24.49 -13.86
N ASP A 65 -21.40 25.07 -14.93
CA ASP A 65 -20.24 24.56 -15.68
C ASP A 65 -18.98 24.48 -14.80
N HIS A 66 -18.73 25.50 -13.98
CA HIS A 66 -17.61 25.48 -13.02
C HIS A 66 -17.77 24.40 -11.96
N GLN A 67 -18.97 24.25 -11.41
CA GLN A 67 -19.31 23.19 -10.47
C GLN A 67 -19.08 21.80 -11.10
N ASP A 68 -19.54 21.57 -12.32
CA ASP A 68 -19.41 20.28 -12.98
C ASP A 68 -17.95 19.94 -13.29
N LYS A 69 -17.14 20.95 -13.68
CA LYS A 69 -15.67 20.81 -13.81
C LYS A 69 -14.99 20.46 -12.48
N ILE A 70 -15.40 21.08 -11.37
CA ILE A 70 -14.87 20.77 -10.04
C ILE A 70 -15.23 19.33 -9.66
N LYS A 71 -16.49 18.92 -9.84
CA LYS A 71 -16.94 17.54 -9.59
C LYS A 71 -16.13 16.53 -10.38
N GLU A 72 -15.92 16.78 -11.66
CA GLU A 72 -15.16 15.87 -12.53
C GLU A 72 -13.69 15.74 -12.08
N LYS A 73 -13.02 16.86 -11.82
CA LYS A 73 -11.62 16.87 -11.36
C LYS A 73 -11.47 16.18 -10.00
N THR A 74 -12.33 16.49 -9.05
CA THR A 74 -12.32 15.87 -7.72
C THR A 74 -12.59 14.38 -7.81
N LYS A 75 -13.54 13.94 -8.65
CA LYS A 75 -13.81 12.53 -8.90
C LYS A 75 -12.59 11.81 -9.48
N LYS A 76 -11.91 12.40 -10.47
CA LYS A 76 -10.67 11.84 -11.04
C LYS A 76 -9.59 11.69 -9.97
N GLY A 77 -9.41 12.69 -9.11
CA GLY A 77 -8.50 12.62 -7.97
C GLY A 77 -8.84 11.47 -7.02
N ILE A 78 -10.11 11.35 -6.59
CA ILE A 78 -10.59 10.27 -5.70
C ILE A 78 -10.35 8.89 -6.32
N THR A 79 -10.56 8.74 -7.63
CA THR A 79 -10.31 7.49 -8.36
C THR A 79 -8.82 7.17 -8.42
N ALA A 80 -7.98 8.14 -8.79
CA ALA A 80 -6.53 7.95 -8.86
C ALA A 80 -5.94 7.60 -7.48
N THR A 81 -6.40 8.27 -6.40
CA THR A 81 -6.01 7.91 -5.04
C THR A 81 -6.49 6.51 -4.66
N GLY A 82 -7.67 6.09 -5.13
CA GLY A 82 -8.14 4.70 -4.95
C GLY A 82 -7.19 3.69 -5.59
N GLN A 83 -6.79 3.92 -6.84
CA GLN A 83 -5.83 3.06 -7.54
C GLN A 83 -4.48 3.00 -6.82
N LEU A 84 -3.98 4.15 -6.34
CA LEU A 84 -2.74 4.18 -5.57
C LEU A 84 -2.83 3.37 -4.27
N LEU A 85 -3.98 3.38 -3.58
CA LEU A 85 -4.19 2.55 -2.39
C LEU A 85 -4.14 1.05 -2.74
N ASP A 86 -4.76 0.64 -3.85
CA ASP A 86 -4.73 -0.74 -4.34
C ASP A 86 -3.29 -1.17 -4.75
N ASP A 87 -2.54 -0.26 -5.38
CA ASP A 87 -1.13 -0.47 -5.73
C ASP A 87 -0.25 -0.66 -4.47
N ILE A 88 -0.50 0.13 -3.42
CA ILE A 88 0.19 -0.01 -2.13
C ILE A 88 -0.12 -1.37 -1.49
N GLU A 89 -1.38 -1.81 -1.51
CA GLU A 89 -1.75 -3.14 -0.98
C GLU A 89 -1.06 -4.27 -1.75
N THR A 90 -1.02 -4.16 -3.08
CA THR A 90 -0.31 -5.12 -3.94
C THR A 90 1.19 -5.13 -3.63
N ALA A 91 1.80 -3.97 -3.41
CA ALA A 91 3.21 -3.85 -3.05
C ALA A 91 3.51 -4.50 -1.68
N ILE A 92 2.66 -4.30 -0.68
CA ILE A 92 2.77 -4.95 0.63
C ILE A 92 2.69 -6.47 0.48
N GLN A 93 1.71 -6.99 -0.27
CA GLN A 93 1.57 -8.43 -0.49
C GLN A 93 2.81 -9.03 -1.15
N ASN A 94 3.36 -8.36 -2.17
CA ASN A 94 4.59 -8.78 -2.83
C ASN A 94 5.80 -8.81 -1.88
N LEU A 95 5.88 -7.90 -0.90
CA LEU A 95 6.94 -7.90 0.11
C LEU A 95 6.76 -9.05 1.09
N LEU A 96 5.53 -9.34 1.52
CA LEU A 96 5.22 -10.49 2.38
C LEU A 96 5.61 -11.82 1.71
N ASP A 97 5.32 -11.97 0.41
CA ASP A 97 5.70 -13.18 -0.34
C ASP A 97 7.22 -13.35 -0.42
N LYS A 98 7.96 -12.24 -0.59
CA LYS A 98 9.43 -12.24 -0.56
C LYS A 98 9.97 -12.61 0.82
N ILE A 99 9.37 -12.11 1.90
CA ILE A 99 9.73 -12.47 3.27
C ILE A 99 9.54 -13.98 3.48
N GLU A 100 8.42 -14.55 3.04
CA GLU A 100 8.16 -15.99 3.15
C GLU A 100 9.15 -16.83 2.33
N ALA A 101 9.56 -16.36 1.15
CA ALA A 101 10.64 -17.00 0.39
C ALA A 101 11.98 -16.99 1.16
N CYS A 102 12.34 -15.86 1.78
CA CYS A 102 13.54 -15.77 2.61
C CYS A 102 13.48 -16.71 3.81
N LYS A 103 12.35 -16.75 4.55
CA LYS A 103 12.15 -17.64 5.70
C LYS A 103 12.28 -19.12 5.33
N ARG A 104 11.67 -19.55 4.21
CA ARG A 104 11.81 -20.92 3.70
C ARG A 104 13.26 -21.25 3.39
N ARG A 105 13.99 -20.33 2.78
CA ARG A 105 15.41 -20.51 2.48
C ARG A 105 16.27 -20.62 3.74
N ILE A 106 16.04 -19.77 4.74
CA ILE A 106 16.72 -19.85 6.04
C ILE A 106 16.46 -21.21 6.70
N SER A 107 15.21 -21.66 6.73
CA SER A 107 14.86 -22.97 7.31
C SER A 107 15.59 -24.12 6.63
N TYR A 108 15.65 -24.13 5.30
CA TYR A 108 16.41 -25.12 4.54
C TYR A 108 17.91 -25.08 4.87
N LEU A 109 18.51 -23.89 4.92
CA LEU A 109 19.93 -23.72 5.24
C LEU A 109 20.26 -24.20 6.66
N ARG A 110 19.39 -23.91 7.64
CA ARG A 110 19.55 -24.37 9.03
C ARG A 110 19.49 -25.90 9.12
N HIS A 111 18.51 -26.54 8.47
CA HIS A 111 18.42 -28.00 8.42
C HIS A 111 19.69 -28.63 7.81
N LYS A 112 20.22 -28.03 6.72
CA LYS A 112 21.43 -28.52 6.07
C LYS A 112 22.68 -28.38 6.94
N ILE A 113 22.77 -27.32 7.75
CA ILE A 113 23.85 -27.16 8.73
C ILE A 113 23.76 -28.29 9.78
N GLU A 114 22.59 -28.50 10.38
CA GLU A 114 22.38 -29.57 11.38
C GLU A 114 22.72 -30.96 10.83
N GLU A 115 22.35 -31.26 9.59
CA GLU A 115 22.64 -32.54 8.95
C GLU A 115 24.15 -32.77 8.80
N LEU A 116 24.90 -31.74 8.40
CA LEU A 116 26.36 -31.82 8.28
C LEU A 116 27.04 -31.97 9.65
N GLU A 117 26.55 -31.28 10.67
CA GLU A 117 27.08 -31.40 12.04
C GLU A 117 26.90 -32.82 12.59
N ARG A 118 25.74 -33.44 12.36
CA ARG A 118 25.48 -34.85 12.76
C ARG A 118 26.39 -35.83 12.02
N GLN A 119 26.64 -35.61 10.73
CA GLN A 119 27.55 -36.46 9.94
C GLN A 119 29.01 -36.35 10.42
N GLN A 120 29.46 -35.17 10.83
CA GLN A 120 30.81 -34.96 11.37
C GLN A 120 30.98 -35.61 12.75
N GLN A 121 29.98 -35.53 13.62
CA GLN A 121 30.01 -36.18 14.93
C GLN A 121 30.04 -37.71 14.83
N GLY A 122 29.19 -38.30 13.97
CA GLY A 122 29.18 -39.75 13.77
C GLY A 122 30.47 -40.31 13.15
N ASN A 123 31.18 -39.52 12.32
CA ASN A 123 32.48 -39.91 11.78
C ASN A 123 33.62 -39.82 12.81
N ASN A 124 33.54 -38.90 13.78
CA ASN A 124 34.56 -38.76 14.82
C ASN A 124 34.42 -39.81 15.94
N GLU A 125 33.24 -40.39 16.15
CA GLU A 125 33.03 -41.48 17.13
C GLU A 125 33.41 -42.88 16.58
N ALA A 126 33.62 -42.99 15.27
CA ALA A 126 33.96 -44.24 14.59
C ALA A 126 35.48 -44.43 14.33
N GLN A 127 36.32 -43.48 14.74
CA GLN A 127 37.79 -43.51 14.68
C GLN A 127 38.39 -43.73 16.08
#